data_AF-A0A418GDB3-F1
#
_entry.id   AF-A0A418GDB3-F1
#
_cell.length_a   1.000
_cell.length_b   1.000
_cell.length_c   1.000
_cell.angle_alpha   90.00
_cell.angle_beta   90.00
_cell.angle_gamma   90.00
#
_symmetry.space_group_name_H-M   'P 1'
#
loop_
_entity.id
_entity.type
_entity.pdbx_description
1 polymer ?
#
loop_
_entity_poly.entity_id
_entity_poly.type
_entity_poly.pdbx_seq_one_letter_code
_entity_poly.pdbx_strand_id
1 'polypeptide(L)'
;NVHRIEEPQWENYDRVVIGASIRYGHYHSAFQEFVKKHATRLNSMPSAFYSVNLVARKPEKRTPQTNSYARKFLMNSQWRPDRCAVIAGALRYPRYRWYDRFMIKLIMKMSGGETDTRKEVVYTDWEQVANFAREIAHLTDKPTLK
;
A
#
# COMPACT_ATOMS: atom_id res chain seq x y z
N ASN A 1 0.08 -7.25 -11.92
CA ASN A 1 -1.22 -6.83 -11.34
C ASN A 1 -1.82 -8.08 -10.70
N VAL A 2 -2.02 -8.09 -9.38
CA VAL A 2 -2.55 -9.26 -8.64
C VAL A 2 -3.94 -9.70 -9.10
N HIS A 3 -4.68 -8.84 -9.81
CA HIS A 3 -5.96 -9.18 -10.43
C HIS A 3 -5.84 -10.03 -11.70
N ARG A 4 -4.63 -10.24 -12.23
CA ARG A 4 -4.38 -10.93 -13.51
C ARG A 4 -3.43 -12.13 -13.38
N ILE A 5 -2.78 -12.29 -12.23
CA ILE A 5 -1.78 -13.34 -12.01
C ILE A 5 -2.27 -14.20 -10.85
N GLU A 6 -2.72 -15.41 -11.15
CA GLU A 6 -3.15 -16.38 -10.14
C GLU A 6 -1.95 -17.06 -9.46
N GLU A 7 -0.88 -17.29 -10.21
CA GLU A 7 0.35 -17.96 -9.76
C GLU A 7 1.60 -17.30 -10.37
N PRO A 8 2.40 -16.56 -9.59
CA PRO A 8 3.71 -16.07 -10.03
C PRO A 8 4.70 -17.22 -10.21
N GLN A 9 5.58 -17.11 -11.21
CA GLN A 9 6.77 -17.98 -11.32
C GLN A 9 7.84 -17.47 -10.36
N TRP A 10 7.75 -17.87 -9.09
CA TRP A 10 8.55 -17.32 -7.99
C TRP A 10 10.06 -17.45 -8.21
N GLU A 11 10.49 -18.48 -8.93
CA GLU A 11 11.88 -18.78 -9.23
C GLU A 11 12.56 -17.69 -10.09
N ASN A 12 11.78 -16.87 -10.79
CA ASN A 12 12.27 -15.78 -11.62
C ASN A 12 12.48 -14.47 -10.86
N TYR A 13 12.22 -14.44 -9.56
CA TYR A 13 12.24 -13.23 -8.75
C TYR A 13 13.10 -13.39 -7.51
N ASP A 14 14.09 -12.50 -7.36
CA ASP A 14 14.88 -12.43 -6.14
C ASP A 14 14.09 -11.80 -4.98
N ARG A 15 13.12 -10.92 -5.30
CA ARG A 15 12.39 -10.10 -4.32
C ARG A 15 10.98 -9.79 -4.78
N VAL A 16 10.08 -9.56 -3.83
CA VAL A 16 8.68 -9.24 -4.13
C VAL A 16 8.23 -7.96 -3.43
N VAL A 17 7.66 -7.03 -4.21
CA VAL A 17 7.07 -5.80 -3.69
C VAL A 17 5.59 -5.78 -4.04
N ILE A 18 4.72 -5.66 -3.03
CA ILE A 18 3.27 -5.56 -3.24
C ILE A 18 2.76 -4.22 -2.75
N GLY A 19 2.13 -3.47 -3.65
CA GLY A 19 1.43 -2.23 -3.34
C GLY A 19 -0.07 -2.44 -3.28
N ALA A 20 -0.73 -1.85 -2.28
CA ALA A 20 -2.19 -1.89 -2.20
C ALA A 20 -2.77 -0.52 -1.83
N SER A 21 -3.80 -0.10 -2.56
CA SER A 21 -4.56 1.11 -2.22
C SER A 21 -5.76 0.80 -1.34
N ILE A 22 -6.08 1.67 -0.40
CA ILE A 22 -7.33 1.61 0.35
C ILE A 22 -8.46 2.26 -0.46
N ARG A 23 -9.58 1.55 -0.57
CA ARG A 23 -10.86 2.08 -1.09
C ARG A 23 -11.95 1.72 -0.09
N TYR A 24 -12.83 2.68 0.20
CA TYR A 24 -13.93 2.53 1.18
C TYR A 24 -13.51 1.93 2.53
N GLY A 25 -12.29 2.25 2.99
CA GLY A 25 -11.78 1.82 4.29
C GLY A 25 -11.19 0.41 4.35
N HIS A 26 -11.06 -0.30 3.23
CA HIS A 26 -10.43 -1.62 3.18
C HIS A 26 -9.51 -1.78 1.97
N TYR A 27 -8.62 -2.78 2.03
CA TYR A 27 -7.89 -3.22 0.84
C TYR A 27 -8.81 -4.07 -0.05
N HIS A 28 -8.48 -4.17 -1.32
CA HIS A 28 -9.23 -5.02 -2.25
C HIS A 28 -9.13 -6.50 -1.84
N SER A 29 -10.22 -7.27 -1.95
CA SER A 29 -10.27 -8.69 -1.59
C SER A 29 -9.20 -9.52 -2.31
N ALA A 30 -9.07 -9.37 -3.63
CA ALA A 30 -8.02 -10.02 -4.42
C ALA A 30 -6.59 -9.81 -3.88
N PHE A 31 -6.26 -8.63 -3.33
CA PHE A 31 -4.95 -8.43 -2.68
C PHE A 31 -4.83 -9.26 -1.40
N GLN A 32 -5.88 -9.27 -0.57
CA GLN A 32 -5.90 -10.02 0.68
C GLN A 32 -5.84 -11.53 0.42
N GLU A 33 -6.58 -12.02 -0.57
CA GLU A 33 -6.59 -13.41 -1.02
C GLU A 33 -5.23 -13.82 -1.59
N PHE A 34 -4.62 -12.99 -2.43
CA PHE A 34 -3.28 -13.23 -2.97
C PHE A 34 -2.24 -13.36 -1.85
N VAL A 35 -2.23 -12.42 -0.91
CA VAL A 35 -1.31 -12.44 0.23
C VAL A 35 -1.53 -13.67 1.11
N LYS A 36 -2.79 -14.05 1.35
CA LYS A 36 -3.14 -15.25 2.13
C LYS A 36 -2.69 -16.53 1.42
N LYS A 37 -2.97 -16.67 0.12
CA LYS A 37 -2.60 -17.83 -0.69
C LYS A 37 -1.09 -18.04 -0.71
N HIS A 38 -0.34 -16.95 -0.84
CA HIS A 38 1.11 -16.97 -1.07
C HIS A 38 1.95 -16.63 0.16
N ALA A 39 1.35 -16.59 1.35
CA ALA A 39 2.00 -16.12 2.58
C ALA A 39 3.33 -16.84 2.85
N THR A 40 3.38 -18.16 2.67
CA THR A 40 4.60 -18.96 2.87
C THR A 40 5.73 -18.50 1.95
N ARG A 41 5.45 -18.32 0.65
CA ARG A 41 6.46 -17.85 -0.33
C ARG A 41 6.88 -16.42 -0.08
N LEU A 42 5.93 -15.53 0.19
CA LEU A 42 6.22 -14.13 0.52
C LEU A 42 7.06 -14.00 1.79
N ASN A 43 6.88 -14.91 2.75
CA ASN A 43 7.68 -14.95 3.97
C ASN A 43 9.05 -15.60 3.78
N SER A 44 9.25 -16.47 2.79
CA SER A 44 10.53 -17.15 2.53
C SER A 44 11.53 -16.35 1.71
N MET A 45 11.10 -15.25 1.07
CA MET A 45 11.96 -14.41 0.24
C MET A 45 11.92 -12.95 0.72
N PRO A 46 12.90 -12.11 0.31
CA PRO A 46 12.86 -10.69 0.59
C PRO A 46 11.60 -10.05 0.01
N SER A 47 10.85 -9.37 0.87
CA SER A 47 9.53 -8.88 0.52
C SER A 47 9.25 -7.51 1.13
N ALA A 48 8.51 -6.68 0.40
CA ALA A 48 8.14 -5.36 0.86
C ALA A 48 6.68 -5.04 0.55
N PHE A 49 6.05 -4.28 1.44
CA PHE A 49 4.68 -3.82 1.31
C PHE A 49 4.61 -2.31 1.30
N TYR A 50 3.78 -1.72 0.46
CA TYR A 50 3.41 -0.32 0.62
C TYR A 50 1.91 -0.09 0.53
N SER A 51 1.39 0.69 1.48
CA SER A 51 0.00 1.11 1.52
C SER A 51 -0.16 2.49 0.89
N VAL A 52 -1.10 2.63 -0.04
CA VAL A 52 -1.45 3.92 -0.64
C VAL A 52 -2.82 4.37 -0.13
N ASN A 53 -2.88 5.51 0.54
CA ASN A 53 -4.14 6.10 0.99
C ASN A 53 -4.04 7.62 1.17
N LEU A 54 -5.16 8.33 1.04
CA LEU A 54 -5.17 9.81 1.09
C LEU A 54 -4.93 10.36 2.50
N VAL A 55 -5.24 9.60 3.55
CA VAL A 55 -5.02 10.06 4.93
C VAL A 55 -3.54 10.10 5.31
N ALA A 56 -2.68 9.37 4.58
CA ALA A 56 -1.23 9.38 4.74
C ALA A 56 -0.59 10.73 4.39
N ARG A 57 -1.31 11.68 3.78
CA ARG A 57 -0.83 13.06 3.59
C ARG A 57 -0.54 13.78 4.91
N LYS A 58 -1.11 13.27 6.00
CA LYS A 58 -0.91 13.79 7.35
C LYS A 58 0.35 13.16 7.97
N PRO A 59 1.30 13.94 8.50
CA PRO A 59 2.53 13.41 9.10
C PRO A 59 2.26 12.35 10.18
N GLU A 60 1.21 12.51 10.97
CA GLU A 60 0.84 11.58 12.03
C GLU A 60 0.18 10.28 11.52
N LYS A 61 -0.04 10.11 10.21
CA LYS A 61 -0.62 8.90 9.58
C LYS A 61 0.26 8.30 8.48
N ARG A 62 1.51 8.74 8.38
CA ARG A 62 2.44 8.41 7.28
C ARG A 62 3.30 7.16 7.50
N THR A 63 3.12 6.43 8.61
CA THR A 63 3.92 5.23 8.92
C THR A 63 3.04 3.99 9.09
N PRO A 64 3.59 2.77 8.93
CA PRO A 64 2.83 1.54 9.15
C PRO A 64 2.21 1.42 10.54
N GLN A 65 2.85 2.01 11.56
CA GLN A 65 2.42 1.98 12.96
C GLN A 65 1.30 2.99 13.23
N THR A 66 1.31 4.16 12.58
CA THR A 66 0.33 5.22 12.83
C THR A 66 -0.86 5.19 11.86
N ASN A 67 -0.71 4.55 10.69
CA ASN A 67 -1.79 4.37 9.74
C ASN A 67 -2.67 3.18 10.15
N SER A 68 -3.91 3.45 10.59
CA SER A 68 -4.82 2.41 11.07
C SER A 68 -5.09 1.29 10.06
N TYR A 69 -5.13 1.61 8.76
CA TYR A 69 -5.37 0.61 7.71
C TYR A 69 -4.17 -0.31 7.50
N ALA A 70 -2.97 0.27 7.39
CA ALA A 70 -1.73 -0.51 7.27
C ALA A 70 -1.51 -1.36 8.52
N ARG A 71 -1.64 -0.75 9.71
CA ARG A 71 -1.51 -1.44 11.00
C ARG A 71 -2.46 -2.62 11.12
N LYS A 72 -3.77 -2.40 10.86
CA LYS A 72 -4.78 -3.47 10.94
C LYS A 72 -4.48 -4.62 9.98
N PHE A 73 -4.02 -4.32 8.76
CA PHE A 73 -3.63 -5.36 7.82
C PHE A 73 -2.40 -6.13 8.29
N LEU A 74 -1.34 -5.45 8.71
CA LEU A 74 -0.10 -6.10 9.16
C LEU A 74 -0.32 -6.98 10.40
N MET A 75 -1.18 -6.55 11.33
CA MET A 75 -1.53 -7.36 12.51
C MET A 75 -2.29 -8.64 12.15
N ASN A 76 -3.18 -8.59 11.15
CA ASN A 76 -4.07 -9.70 10.81
C ASN A 76 -3.56 -10.59 9.65
N SER A 77 -2.57 -10.12 8.89
CA SER A 77 -1.98 -10.85 7.77
C SER A 77 -1.14 -12.02 8.27
N GLN A 78 -0.94 -13.05 7.44
CA GLN A 78 0.06 -14.11 7.66
C GLN A 78 1.41 -13.73 7.04
N TRP A 79 1.41 -12.82 6.07
CA TRP A 79 2.63 -12.27 5.49
C TRP A 79 3.23 -11.20 6.41
N ARG A 80 4.54 -11.27 6.60
CA ARG A 80 5.37 -10.32 7.35
C ARG A 80 6.41 -9.74 6.38
N PRO A 81 6.08 -8.61 5.70
CA PRO A 81 7.02 -7.93 4.83
C PRO A 81 8.22 -7.40 5.61
N ASP A 82 9.40 -7.46 5.03
CA ASP A 82 10.66 -6.99 5.61
C ASP A 82 10.72 -5.47 5.69
N ARG A 83 10.09 -4.80 4.72
CA ARG A 83 9.93 -3.35 4.68
C ARG A 83 8.49 -2.97 4.40
N CYS A 84 8.03 -1.95 5.11
CA CYS A 84 6.67 -1.44 4.99
C CYS A 84 6.70 0.08 4.84
N ALA A 85 6.00 0.62 3.84
CA ALA A 85 5.81 2.06 3.70
C ALA A 85 4.32 2.43 3.64
N VAL A 86 4.01 3.65 4.04
CA VAL A 86 2.69 4.24 3.84
C VAL A 86 2.89 5.53 3.06
N ILE A 87 2.30 5.59 1.88
CA ILE A 87 2.53 6.62 0.88
C ILE A 87 1.21 7.34 0.60
N ALA A 88 1.24 8.67 0.62
CA ALA A 88 0.11 9.46 0.17
C ALA A 88 -0.03 9.36 -1.36
N GLY A 89 -1.23 9.00 -1.82
CA GLY A 89 -1.51 8.91 -3.26
C GLY A 89 -1.77 10.28 -3.91
N ALA A 90 -2.22 10.24 -5.15
CA ALA A 90 -2.76 11.41 -5.83
C ALA A 90 -4.29 11.48 -5.69
N LEU A 91 -4.81 12.67 -5.42
CA LEU A 91 -6.21 13.01 -5.50
C LEU A 91 -6.52 13.51 -6.91
N ARG A 92 -7.33 12.78 -7.67
CA ARG A 92 -7.71 13.12 -9.06
C ARG A 92 -9.22 13.17 -9.22
N TYR A 93 -9.85 14.18 -8.62
CA TYR A 93 -11.31 14.28 -8.57
C TYR A 93 -12.03 14.17 -9.92
N PRO A 94 -11.54 14.81 -11.00
CA PRO A 94 -12.21 14.73 -12.31
C PRO A 94 -12.36 13.31 -12.83
N ARG A 95 -11.44 12.40 -12.46
CA ARG A 95 -11.41 11.00 -12.94
C ARG A 95 -12.29 10.05 -12.14
N TYR A 96 -12.84 10.50 -11.01
CA TYR A 96 -13.63 9.66 -10.11
C TYR A 96 -15.11 9.67 -10.46
N ARG A 97 -15.80 8.56 -10.18
CA ARG A 97 -17.26 8.48 -10.31
C ARG A 97 -17.91 9.37 -9.25
N TRP A 98 -19.14 9.80 -9.48
CA TRP A 98 -19.81 10.79 -8.61
C TRP A 98 -19.86 10.36 -7.13
N TYR A 99 -20.07 9.07 -6.86
CA TYR A 99 -20.11 8.52 -5.50
C TYR A 99 -18.73 8.48 -4.84
N ASP A 100 -17.67 8.20 -5.61
CA ASP A 100 -16.29 8.28 -5.13
C ASP A 100 -15.92 9.70 -4.73
N ARG A 101 -16.34 10.69 -5.54
CA ARG A 101 -16.14 12.11 -5.22
C ARG A 101 -16.79 12.47 -3.89
N PHE A 102 -18.01 12.01 -3.64
CA PHE A 102 -18.71 12.27 -2.37
C PHE A 102 -17.95 11.68 -1.17
N MET A 103 -17.56 10.40 -1.24
CA MET A 103 -16.82 9.74 -0.18
C MET A 103 -15.46 10.41 0.09
N ILE A 104 -14.71 10.71 -0.97
CA ILE A 104 -13.41 11.36 -0.84
C ILE A 104 -13.56 12.77 -0.28
N LYS A 105 -14.59 13.54 -0.68
CA LYS A 105 -14.89 14.84 -0.07
C LYS A 105 -15.18 14.73 1.42
N LEU A 106 -15.90 13.70 1.87
CA LEU A 106 -16.15 13.49 3.30
C LEU A 106 -14.84 13.26 4.06
N ILE A 107 -13.98 12.36 3.56
CA ILE A 107 -12.67 12.09 4.14
C ILE A 107 -11.81 13.36 4.15
N MET A 108 -11.79 14.12 3.05
CA MET A 108 -11.02 15.36 2.94
C MET A 108 -11.57 16.45 3.87
N LYS A 109 -12.88 16.59 4.01
CA LYS A 109 -13.49 17.52 4.98
C LYS A 109 -13.11 17.17 6.41
N MET A 110 -13.25 15.90 6.81
CA MET A 110 -12.90 15.44 8.17
C MET A 110 -11.39 15.52 8.44
N SER A 111 -10.57 15.34 7.41
CA SER A 111 -9.12 15.40 7.54
C SER A 111 -8.55 16.80 7.28
N GLY A 112 -9.32 17.80 6.86
CA GLY A 112 -8.82 19.11 6.46
C GLY A 112 -7.95 19.04 5.19
N GLY A 113 -8.53 18.54 4.10
CA GLY A 113 -7.89 18.34 2.81
C GLY A 113 -8.65 19.00 1.68
N GLU A 114 -8.16 18.88 0.45
CA GLU A 114 -8.79 19.50 -0.71
C GLU A 114 -10.18 18.92 -0.99
N THR A 115 -11.18 19.78 -1.22
CA THR A 115 -12.57 19.38 -1.49
C THR A 115 -13.10 19.91 -2.83
N ASP A 116 -12.34 20.76 -3.53
CA ASP A 116 -12.67 21.20 -4.89
C ASP A 116 -12.52 20.03 -5.87
N THR A 117 -13.66 19.58 -6.40
CA THR A 117 -13.74 18.41 -7.29
C THR A 117 -13.17 18.64 -8.70
N ARG A 118 -12.69 19.85 -8.99
CA ARG A 118 -12.04 20.17 -10.27
C ARG A 118 -10.52 19.97 -10.21
N LYS A 119 -9.95 19.84 -9.01
CA LYS A 119 -8.49 19.79 -8.84
C LYS A 119 -7.95 18.37 -8.93
N GLU A 120 -6.71 18.30 -9.41
CA GLU A 120 -5.83 17.14 -9.25
C GLU A 120 -4.65 17.58 -8.37
N VAL A 121 -4.38 16.84 -7.30
CA VAL A 121 -3.31 17.13 -6.35
C VAL A 121 -2.51 15.86 -6.10
N VAL A 122 -1.20 15.93 -6.26
CA VAL A 122 -0.29 14.84 -5.91
C VAL A 122 0.21 15.09 -4.49
N TYR A 123 -0.16 14.22 -3.54
CA TYR A 123 0.36 14.27 -2.17
C TYR A 123 1.56 13.35 -1.97
N THR A 124 1.97 12.64 -3.01
CA THR A 124 3.07 11.68 -2.96
C THR A 124 4.39 12.37 -2.67
N ASP A 125 4.99 11.99 -1.56
CA ASP A 125 6.37 12.31 -1.21
C ASP A 125 7.30 11.40 -2.03
N TRP A 126 7.77 11.90 -3.17
CA TRP A 126 8.61 11.13 -4.09
C TRP A 126 9.99 10.80 -3.52
N GLU A 127 10.49 11.62 -2.59
CA GLU A 127 11.73 11.34 -1.89
C GLU A 127 11.55 10.12 -0.96
N GLN A 128 10.42 10.04 -0.24
CA GLN A 128 10.05 8.84 0.52
C GLN A 128 9.97 7.60 -0.38
N VAL A 129 9.38 7.71 -1.56
CA VAL A 129 9.29 6.59 -2.51
C VAL A 129 10.68 6.14 -2.97
N ALA A 130 11.56 7.09 -3.29
CA ALA A 130 12.93 6.79 -3.70
C ALA A 130 13.74 6.14 -2.57
N ASN A 131 13.58 6.63 -1.33
CA ASN A 131 14.21 6.05 -0.15
C ASN A 131 13.74 4.61 0.07
N PHE A 132 12.42 4.37 0.02
CA PHE A 132 11.85 3.03 0.15
C PHE A 132 12.31 2.08 -0.96
N ALA A 133 12.42 2.55 -2.20
CA ALA A 133 12.95 1.75 -3.31
C ALA A 133 14.43 1.36 -3.07
N ARG A 134 15.25 2.29 -2.55
CA ARG A 134 16.63 1.99 -2.17
C ARG A 134 16.70 0.96 -1.04
N GLU A 135 15.86 1.08 -0.01
CA GLU A 135 15.77 0.08 1.06
C GLU A 135 15.43 -1.32 0.52
N ILE A 136 14.52 -1.41 -0.44
CA ILE A 136 14.16 -2.67 -1.09
C ILE A 136 15.34 -3.26 -1.87
N ALA A 137 16.08 -2.42 -2.61
CA ALA A 137 17.24 -2.86 -3.37
C ALA A 137 18.34 -3.44 -2.47
N HIS A 138 18.45 -2.93 -1.23
CA HIS A 138 19.37 -3.43 -0.22
C HIS A 138 18.84 -4.62 0.60
N LEU A 139 17.63 -5.10 0.35
CA LEU A 139 17.15 -6.32 1.00
C LEU A 139 17.99 -7.51 0.56
N THR A 140 18.55 -8.22 1.52
CA THR A 140 19.26 -9.49 1.32
C THR A 140 18.34 -10.67 1.57
N ASP A 141 18.76 -11.85 1.12
CA ASP A 141 18.03 -13.08 1.34
C ASP A 141 17.74 -13.33 2.81
N LYS A 142 16.57 -13.93 3.06
CA LYS A 142 16.18 -14.30 4.41
C LYS A 142 17.02 -15.49 4.87
N PRO A 143 17.52 -15.47 6.12
CA PRO A 143 18.19 -16.64 6.66
C PRO A 143 17.19 -17.80 6.66
N THR A 144 17.56 -18.90 6.01
CA THR A 144 16.78 -20.14 6.02
C THR A 144 16.70 -20.61 7.47
N LEU A 145 15.50 -20.60 8.04
CA LEU A 145 15.26 -21.27 9.33
C LEU A 145 15.56 -22.76 9.10
N LYS A 146 16.66 -23.23 9.68
CA LYS A 146 17.02 -24.65 9.76
C LYS A 146 16.12 -25.36 10.75
#